data_AF-A8SI98-F1
#
_entry.id   AF-A8SI98-F1
#
_cell.length_a   1.000
_cell.length_b   1.000
_cell.length_c   1.000
_cell.angle_alpha   90.00
_cell.angle_beta   90.00
_cell.angle_gamma   90.00
#
_symmetry.space_group_name_H-M   'P 1'
#
loop_
_entity.id
_entity.type
_entity.pdbx_description
1 polymer ?
#
loop_
_entity_poly.entity_id
_entity_poly.type
_entity_poly.pdbx_seq_one_letter_code
_entity_poly.pdbx_strand_id
1 'polypeptide(L)' 'MMKIVITSINFNYKNGYDGDYTSVNLYFNSTGATFNLNGFVEVSKDEYAAAAGDAAKLEDLIKSKVQENIQGTESDTTAG' A
#
# COMPACT_ATOMS: atom_id res chain seq x y z
N MET A 1 -16.50 -1.10 -7.50
CA MET A 1 -15.14 -1.67 -7.48
C MET A 1 -14.17 -0.53 -7.27
N MET A 2 -13.32 -0.58 -6.24
CA MET A 2 -12.37 0.50 -5.94
C MET A 2 -11.28 0.51 -7.02
N LYS A 3 -11.18 1.59 -7.80
CA LYS A 3 -10.14 1.75 -8.79
C LYS A 3 -8.97 2.49 -8.15
N ILE A 4 -7.86 1.76 -8.01
CA ILE A 4 -6.61 2.28 -7.47
C ILE A 4 -5.71 2.70 -8.63
N VAL A 5 -5.04 3.84 -8.48
CA VAL A 5 -4.01 4.29 -9.41
C VAL A 5 -2.75 4.54 -8.59
N ILE A 6 -1.67 3.86 -8.94
CA ILE A 6 -0.36 4.05 -8.32
C ILE A 6 0.24 5.35 -8.87
N THR A 7 0.60 6.25 -7.98
CA THR A 7 1.15 7.57 -8.34
C THR A 7 2.66 7.63 -8.16
N SER A 8 3.20 6.89 -7.19
CA SER A 8 4.63 6.84 -6.91
C SER A 8 5.01 5.57 -6.15
N ILE A 9 6.27 5.19 -6.26
CA ILE A 9 6.88 4.07 -5.55
C ILE A 9 8.14 4.60 -4.87
N ASN A 10 8.24 4.44 -3.55
CA ASN A 10 9.42 4.82 -2.78
C ASN A 10 10.02 3.60 -2.09
N PHE A 11 11.31 3.35 -2.30
CA PHE A 11 12.03 2.22 -1.71
C PHE A 11 12.64 2.64 -0.39
N ASN A 12 12.35 1.90 0.68
CA ASN A 12 12.85 2.17 2.02
C ASN A 12 14.12 1.37 2.28
N TYR A 13 15.22 2.05 2.58
CA TYR A 13 16.53 1.46 2.84
C TYR A 13 16.90 1.64 4.30
N LYS A 14 16.61 0.63 5.15
CA LYS A 14 16.83 0.71 6.60
C LYS A 14 18.30 0.92 6.98
N ASN A 15 19.23 0.43 6.16
CA ASN A 15 20.67 0.53 6.38
C ASN A 15 21.36 1.55 5.45
N GLY A 16 20.62 2.55 4.96
CA GLY A 16 21.12 3.49 3.97
C GLY A 16 21.21 2.90 2.55
N TYR A 17 21.59 3.73 1.58
CA TYR A 17 21.56 3.38 0.14
C TYR A 17 22.55 2.27 -0.27
N ASP A 18 23.51 1.94 0.59
CA ASP A 18 24.49 0.87 0.35
C ASP A 18 23.93 -0.54 0.67
N GLY A 19 22.78 -0.61 1.33
CA GLY A 19 22.09 -1.86 1.65
C GLY A 19 20.91 -2.15 0.72
N ASP A 20 20.40 -3.38 0.79
CA ASP A 20 19.12 -3.72 0.16
C ASP A 20 17.96 -2.93 0.77
N TYR A 21 16.97 -2.57 -0.06
CA TYR A 21 15.71 -2.04 0.44
C TYR A 21 14.99 -3.10 1.29
N THR A 22 14.32 -2.69 2.35
CA THR A 22 13.62 -3.59 3.29
C THR A 22 12.11 -3.56 3.08
N SER A 23 11.57 -2.42 2.65
CA SER A 23 10.15 -2.23 2.34
C SER A 23 9.98 -1.21 1.21
N VAL A 24 8.75 -1.10 0.71
CA VAL A 24 8.38 -0.19 -0.37
C VAL A 24 7.09 0.51 0.02
N ASN A 25 7.08 1.84 -0.10
CA ASN A 25 5.87 2.65 0.04
C ASN A 25 5.24 2.84 -1.35
N LEU A 26 4.06 2.25 -1.53
CA LEU A 26 3.26 2.37 -2.74
C LEU A 26 2.23 3.49 -2.56
N TYR A 27 2.47 4.62 -3.20
CA TYR A 27 1.56 5.77 -3.16
C TYR A 27 0.44 5.58 -4.17
N PHE A 28 -0.78 5.89 -3.75
CA PHE A 28 -1.95 5.66 -4.57
C PHE A 28 -3.02 6.73 -4.39
N ASN A 29 -3.86 6.85 -5.41
CA ASN A 29 -5.14 7.53 -5.37
C ASN A 29 -6.25 6.56 -5.76
N SER A 30 -7.37 6.64 -5.07
CA SER A 30 -8.62 5.98 -5.48
C SER A 30 -9.42 6.92 -6.37
N THR A 31 -9.88 6.43 -7.53
CA THR A 31 -10.81 7.16 -8.40
C THR A 31 -12.12 6.41 -8.51
N GLY A 32 -13.26 7.10 -8.42
CA GLY A 32 -14.56 6.47 -8.66
C GLY A 32 -15.20 5.71 -7.50
N ALA A 33 -14.69 5.86 -6.27
CA ALA A 33 -15.45 5.53 -5.07
C ALA A 33 -16.21 6.77 -4.57
N THR A 34 -17.32 6.59 -3.86
CA THR A 34 -18.03 7.66 -3.13
C THR A 34 -17.13 8.36 -2.10
N PHE A 35 -16.00 7.73 -1.76
CA PHE A 35 -14.95 8.21 -0.87
C PHE A 35 -13.64 8.40 -1.65
N ASN A 36 -13.05 9.59 -1.56
CA ASN A 36 -11.70 9.83 -2.07
C ASN A 36 -10.69 9.32 -1.04
N LEU A 37 -9.85 8.37 -1.44
CA LEU A 37 -8.75 7.84 -0.64
C LEU A 37 -7.43 8.14 -1.35
N ASN A 38 -6.48 8.70 -0.62
CA ASN A 38 -5.13 8.98 -1.10
C ASN A 38 -4.14 8.74 0.04
N GLY A 39 -2.98 8.20 -0.28
CA GLY A 39 -1.97 7.90 0.71
C GLY A 39 -0.92 6.94 0.18
N PHE A 40 -0.24 6.26 1.10
CA PHE A 40 0.64 5.15 0.77
C PHE A 40 0.28 3.93 1.60
N VAL A 41 0.63 2.76 1.09
CA VAL A 41 0.74 1.54 1.89
C VAL A 41 2.20 1.10 1.89
N GLU A 42 2.70 0.73 3.06
CA GLU A 42 4.00 0.08 3.16
C GLU A 42 3.82 -1.42 2.95
N VAL A 43 4.64 -1.98 2.07
CA VAL A 43 4.71 -3.41 1.80
C VAL A 43 6.14 -3.89 1.97
N SER A 44 6.32 -5.14 2.40
CA SER A 44 7.65 -5.75 2.52
C SER A 44 8.32 -5.92 1.16
N LYS A 45 9.65 -6.10 1.16
CA LYS A 45 10.42 -6.42 -0.04
C LYS A 45 9.85 -7.61 -0.82
N ASP A 46 9.46 -8.66 -0.11
CA ASP A 46 9.00 -9.91 -0.72
C ASP A 46 7.61 -9.76 -1.35
N GLU A 47 6.69 -9.07 -0.66
CA GLU A 47 5.37 -8.73 -1.21
C GLU A 47 5.51 -7.88 -2.47
N TYR A 48 6.40 -6.89 -2.46
CA TYR A 48 6.67 -6.08 -3.64
C TYR A 48 7.30 -6.92 -4.75
N ALA A 49 8.31 -7.74 -4.47
CA ALA A 49 9.00 -8.55 -5.48
C ALA A 49 8.05 -9.56 -6.17
N ALA A 50 7.07 -10.10 -5.45
CA ALA A 50 6.07 -11.02 -6.01
C ALA A 50 5.06 -10.34 -6.96
N ALA A 51 4.84 -9.03 -6.79
CA ALA A 51 3.94 -8.23 -7.60
C ALA A 51 4.67 -7.34 -8.64
N ALA A 52 5.97 -7.12 -8.47
CA ALA A 52 6.77 -6.21 -9.29
C ALA A 52 6.75 -6.65 -10.77
N GLY A 53 6.56 -5.67 -11.65
CA GLY A 53 6.42 -5.92 -13.10
C GLY A 53 4.98 -6.20 -13.55
N ASP A 54 4.02 -6.29 -12.64
CA ASP A 54 2.59 -6.46 -12.94
C ASP A 54 1.75 -5.41 -12.20
N ALA A 55 1.26 -4.42 -12.97
CA ALA A 55 0.47 -3.32 -12.42
C ALA A 55 -0.82 -3.81 -11.74
N ALA A 56 -1.47 -4.85 -12.26
CA ALA A 56 -2.70 -5.36 -11.69
C ALA A 56 -2.45 -5.99 -10.32
N LYS A 57 -1.35 -6.75 -10.17
CA LYS A 57 -0.94 -7.32 -8.88
C LYS A 57 -0.56 -6.25 -7.86
N LEU A 58 0.13 -5.19 -8.29
CA LEU A 58 0.45 -4.07 -7.40
C LEU A 58 -0.81 -3.34 -6.95
N GLU A 59 -1.78 -3.11 -7.84
CA GLU A 59 -3.07 -2.54 -7.46
C GLU A 59 -3.84 -3.43 -6.47
N ASP A 60 -3.84 -4.75 -6.67
CA ASP A 60 -4.51 -5.69 -5.78
C ASP A 60 -3.84 -5.77 -4.40
N LEU A 61 -2.51 -5.72 -4.35
CA LEU A 61 -1.76 -5.62 -3.10
C LEU A 61 -2.15 -4.36 -2.31
N ILE A 62 -2.27 -3.22 -2.99
CA ILE A 62 -2.72 -1.97 -2.36
C ILE A 62 -4.16 -2.11 -1.85
N LYS A 63 -5.07 -2.69 -2.65
CA LYS A 63 -6.46 -2.92 -2.20
C LYS A 63 -6.51 -3.77 -0.94
N SER A 64 -5.72 -4.85 -0.85
CA SER A 64 -5.65 -5.71 0.34
C SER A 64 -5.20 -4.92 1.56
N LYS A 65 -4.08 -4.19 1.46
CA LYS A 65 -3.54 -3.39 2.57
C LYS A 65 -4.49 -2.28 3.01
N VAL A 66 -5.16 -1.61 2.07
CA VAL A 66 -6.16 -0.57 2.39
C VAL A 66 -7.35 -1.19 3.11
N GLN A 67 -7.83 -2.36 2.66
CA GLN A 67 -8.93 -3.08 3.31
C GLN A 67 -8.55 -3.57 4.71
N GLU A 68 -7.33 -4.07 4.90
CA GLU A 68 -6.78 -4.45 6.21
C GLU A 68 -6.74 -3.25 7.16
N ASN A 69 -6.26 -2.10 6.70
CA ASN A 69 -6.17 -0.89 7.51
C ASN A 69 -7.56 -0.33 7.89
N ILE A 70 -8.52 -0.33 6.96
CA ILE A 70 -9.89 0.12 7.22
C ILE A 70 -10.59 -0.80 8.23
N GLN A 71 -10.47 -2.12 8.07
CA GLN A 71 -11.05 -3.10 9.01
C GLN A 71 -10.32 -3.10 10.36
N GLY A 72 -9.02 -2.86 10.37
CA GLY A 72 -8.22 -2.68 11.57
C GLY A 72 -8.63 -1.44 12.38
N THR A 73 -9.00 -0.34 11.71
CA THR A 73 -9.53 0.86 12.38
C THR A 73 -10.92 0.71 12.99
N GLU A 74 -11.71 -0.30 12.62
CA GLU A 74 -13.01 -0.57 13.27
C GLU A 74 -12.88 -1.30 14.61
N SER A 75 -11.71 -1.90 14.90
CA SER A 75 -11.49 -2.68 16.14
C SER A 75 -10.91 -1.86 17.31
N ASP A 76 -10.59 -0.57 17.13
CA ASP A 76 -10.01 0.28 18.17
C ASP A 76 -10.94 1.43 18.62
N THR A 77 -12.26 1.22 18.53
CA THR A 77 -13.24 1.98 19.36
C THR A 77 -13.74 1.11 20.50
N THR A 78 -12.82 0.58 21.31
CA THR A 78 -13.20 0.04 22.63
C THR A 78 -13.19 1.19 23.63
N ALA A 79 -14.41 1.60 24.00
CA ALA A 79 -14.83 2.24 25.25
C ALA A 79 -13.74 2.92 26.12
N GLY A 80 -13.80 4.24 26.16
CA GLY A 80 -13.27 5.08 27.24
C GLY A 80 -14.21 6.24 27.50
#